data_AF-A0A965B212-F1
#
_entry.id   AF-A0A965B212-F1
#
_cell.length_a   1.000
_cell.length_b   1.000
_cell.length_c   1.000
_cell.angle_alpha   90.00
_cell.angle_beta   90.00
_cell.angle_gamma   90.00
#
_symmetry.space_group_name_H-M   'P 1'
#
loop_
_entity.id
_entity.type
_entity.pdbx_description
1 polymer ?
#
loop_
_entity_poly.entity_id
_entity_poly.type
_entity_poly.pdbx_seq_one_letter_code
_entity_poly.pdbx_strand_id
1 'polypeptide(L)'
;GDVLTGQKVFHVSPFLERAGQYTFRFDITDKRCGIWINLHTDAGEKQLTTALTGHFAPMSAASLRRAFWAYPLVTLKAITLIHWQALKIVAKGIKYIPKPLQLMKKITTTGDLTNS
;
A
#
# COMPACT_ATOMS: atom_id res chain seq x y z
N GLY A 1 0.72 18.38 4.84
CA GLY A 1 0.76 16.95 4.53
C GLY A 1 -0.17 16.28 5.49
N ASP A 2 -1.25 15.72 4.99
CA ASP A 2 -2.35 15.26 5.82
C ASP A 2 -2.03 13.89 6.41
N VAL A 3 -2.39 13.69 7.68
CA VAL A 3 -2.17 12.43 8.40
C VAL A 3 -3.52 11.89 8.84
N LEU A 4 -3.80 10.65 8.47
CA LEU A 4 -4.99 9.91 8.86
C LEU A 4 -4.57 8.63 9.59
N THR A 5 -5.32 8.26 10.61
CA THR A 5 -5.09 7.03 11.37
C THR A 5 -6.34 6.16 11.37
N GLY A 6 -6.19 4.85 11.36
CA GLY A 6 -7.31 3.92 11.39
C GLY A 6 -6.93 2.55 11.90
N GLN A 7 -7.89 1.84 12.50
CA GLN A 7 -7.69 0.48 12.99
C GLN A 7 -7.64 -0.53 11.84
N LYS A 8 -6.71 -1.50 11.90
CA LYS A 8 -6.60 -2.57 10.88
C LYS A 8 -7.67 -3.63 11.11
N VAL A 9 -8.83 -3.41 10.52
CA VAL A 9 -9.99 -4.32 10.63
C VAL A 9 -10.05 -5.40 9.54
N PHE A 10 -9.18 -5.34 8.52
CA PHE A 10 -9.16 -6.28 7.40
C PHE A 10 -7.91 -7.19 7.39
N HIS A 11 -8.12 -8.47 7.05
CA HIS A 11 -7.04 -9.44 6.82
C HIS A 11 -6.54 -9.33 5.38
N VAL A 12 -5.63 -8.39 5.15
CA VAL A 12 -5.12 -8.04 3.81
C VAL A 12 -3.77 -8.67 3.46
N SER A 13 -3.14 -9.40 4.40
CA SER A 13 -1.85 -10.04 4.19
C SER A 13 -1.77 -11.35 4.98
N PRO A 14 -1.25 -12.43 4.39
CA PRO A 14 -1.01 -13.69 5.09
C PRO A 14 0.22 -13.64 6.01
N PHE A 15 0.93 -12.52 6.10
CA PHE A 15 2.13 -12.36 6.94
C PHE A 15 1.96 -11.32 8.05
N LEU A 16 0.79 -10.65 8.12
CA LEU A 16 0.48 -9.63 9.12
C LEU A 16 -0.87 -9.94 9.76
N GLU A 17 -0.93 -9.87 11.08
CA GLU A 17 -2.17 -10.08 11.82
C GLU A 17 -3.24 -9.04 11.47
N ARG A 18 -4.51 -9.40 11.62
CA ARG A 18 -5.64 -8.46 11.52
C ARG A 18 -5.80 -7.67 12.83
N ALA A 19 -4.74 -6.95 13.20
CA ALA A 19 -4.63 -6.13 14.40
C ALA A 19 -3.67 -4.96 14.13
N GLY A 20 -3.63 -3.99 15.05
CA GLY A 20 -2.78 -2.82 14.95
C GLY A 20 -3.43 -1.62 14.25
N GLN A 21 -2.64 -0.55 14.16
CA GLN A 21 -3.09 0.76 13.68
C GLN A 21 -2.35 1.18 12.42
N TYR A 22 -3.10 1.55 11.40
CA TYR A 22 -2.57 2.20 10.21
C TYR A 22 -2.37 3.70 10.44
N THR A 23 -1.26 4.21 9.92
CA THR A 23 -1.02 5.65 9.74
C THR A 23 -0.81 5.90 8.25
N PHE A 24 -1.69 6.69 7.67
CA PHE A 24 -1.62 7.17 6.30
C PHE A 24 -1.11 8.60 6.31
N ARG A 25 -0.05 8.89 5.55
CA ARG A 25 0.45 10.25 5.36
C ARG A 25 0.39 10.61 3.88
N PHE A 26 -0.14 11.77 3.58
CA PHE A 26 -0.26 12.30 2.23
C PHE A 26 0.51 13.62 2.11
N ASP A 27 1.33 13.73 1.08
CA ASP A 27 2.02 14.95 0.66
C ASP A 27 1.81 15.07 -0.85
N ILE A 28 0.67 15.64 -1.21
CA ILE A 28 0.24 15.80 -2.60
C ILE A 28 0.24 17.29 -2.91
N THR A 29 0.90 17.65 -4.00
CA THR A 29 0.99 19.01 -4.54
C THR A 29 0.85 18.93 -6.05
N ASP A 30 0.72 20.05 -6.74
CA ASP A 30 0.61 20.07 -8.22
C ASP A 30 1.80 19.45 -8.95
N LYS A 31 2.96 19.31 -8.28
CA LYS A 31 4.21 18.81 -8.89
C LYS A 31 4.63 17.43 -8.41
N ARG A 32 4.13 16.97 -7.26
CA ARG A 32 4.55 15.70 -6.65
C ARG A 32 3.45 15.02 -5.87
N CYS A 33 3.57 13.70 -5.77
CA CYS A 33 2.74 12.83 -4.97
C CYS A 33 3.61 12.03 -4.01
N GLY A 34 3.28 12.08 -2.72
CA GLY A 34 3.86 11.26 -1.68
C GLY A 34 2.77 10.65 -0.82
N ILE A 35 2.73 9.32 -0.73
CA ILE A 35 1.78 8.57 0.07
C ILE A 35 2.59 7.57 0.90
N TRP A 36 2.42 7.59 2.22
CA TRP A 36 3.03 6.61 3.13
C TRP A 36 1.94 5.88 3.88
N ILE A 37 2.10 4.57 4.01
CA ILE A 37 1.21 3.70 4.78
C ILE A 37 2.08 2.89 5.74
N ASN A 38 1.93 3.17 7.03
CA ASN A 38 2.61 2.44 8.08
C ASN A 38 1.60 1.62 8.87
N LEU A 39 1.99 0.41 9.27
CA LEU A 39 1.24 -0.40 10.25
C LEU A 39 2.06 -0.51 11.52
N HIS A 40 1.44 -0.17 12.64
CA HIS A 40 2.01 -0.35 13.98
C HIS A 40 1.21 -1.41 14.74
N THR A 41 1.86 -2.16 15.62
CA THR A 41 1.18 -3.01 16.59
C THR A 41 0.44 -2.16 17.62
N ASP A 42 -0.43 -2.80 18.40
CA ASP A 42 -1.07 -2.15 19.54
C ASP A 42 -0.05 -1.71 20.61
N ALA A 43 1.14 -2.34 20.64
CA ALA A 43 2.29 -1.93 21.45
C ALA A 43 3.11 -0.79 20.84
N GLY A 44 2.75 -0.29 19.65
CA GLY A 44 3.41 0.82 18.96
C GLY A 44 4.60 0.41 18.06
N GLU A 45 4.90 -0.88 17.93
CA GLU A 45 6.01 -1.37 17.11
C GLU A 45 5.66 -1.34 15.62
N LYS A 46 6.58 -0.88 14.77
CA LYS A 46 6.32 -0.76 13.33
C LYS A 46 6.46 -2.11 12.61
N GLN A 47 5.35 -2.64 12.11
CA GLN A 47 5.31 -3.90 11.35
C GLN A 47 5.42 -3.70 9.84
N LEU A 48 4.86 -2.61 9.31
CA LEU A 48 4.87 -2.33 7.87
C LEU A 48 5.24 -0.88 7.62
N THR A 49 6.03 -0.65 6.58
CA THR A 49 6.31 0.67 6.01
C THR A 49 6.28 0.54 4.51
N THR A 50 5.31 1.21 3.88
CA THR A 50 5.26 1.33 2.44
C THR A 50 5.10 2.79 2.05
N ALA A 51 5.70 3.15 0.91
CA ALA A 51 5.66 4.50 0.39
C ALA A 51 5.53 4.46 -1.13
N LEU A 52 4.65 5.31 -1.65
CA LEU A 52 4.57 5.65 -3.06
C LEU A 52 4.95 7.11 -3.19
N THR A 53 6.04 7.39 -3.91
CA THR A 53 6.50 8.78 -4.12
C THR A 53 6.85 8.99 -5.58
N GLY A 54 6.62 10.19 -6.09
CA GLY A 54 6.93 10.54 -7.46
C GLY A 54 6.63 12.00 -7.79
N HIS A 55 7.10 12.41 -8.97
CA HIS A 55 6.79 13.72 -9.55
C HIS A 55 5.76 13.55 -10.65
N PHE A 56 4.84 14.50 -10.74
CA PHE A 56 3.94 14.59 -11.88
C PHE A 56 4.72 15.11 -13.10
N ALA A 57 4.47 14.49 -14.25
CA ALA A 57 5.02 14.92 -15.52
C ALA A 57 3.86 15.36 -16.42
N PRO A 58 4.02 16.46 -17.18
CA PRO A 58 3.04 16.85 -18.17
C PRO A 58 2.76 15.71 -19.16
N MET A 59 1.48 15.48 -19.46
CA MET A 59 1.07 14.51 -20.46
C MET A 59 1.37 15.08 -21.86
N SER A 60 2.50 14.66 -22.43
CA SER A 60 2.98 15.10 -23.75
C SER A 60 3.42 13.88 -24.56
N ALA A 61 3.47 14.01 -25.87
CA ALA A 61 3.96 12.93 -26.73
C ALA A 61 5.41 12.52 -26.39
N ALA A 62 6.24 13.47 -25.94
CA ALA A 62 7.61 13.20 -25.51
C ALA A 62 7.67 12.39 -24.20
N SER A 63 6.87 12.76 -23.19
CA SER A 63 6.84 12.03 -21.92
C SER A 63 6.26 10.62 -22.09
N LEU A 64 5.26 10.45 -22.96
CA LEU A 64 4.69 9.14 -23.26
C LEU A 64 5.68 8.22 -23.99
N ARG A 65 6.40 8.72 -25.01
CA ARG A 65 7.44 7.93 -25.70
C ARG A 65 8.56 7.53 -24.75
N ARG A 66 9.01 8.46 -23.89
CA ARG A 66 10.02 8.15 -22.86
C ARG A 66 9.53 7.06 -21.91
N ALA A 67 8.29 7.16 -21.44
CA ALA A 67 7.68 6.12 -20.61
C ALA A 67 7.62 4.78 -21.35
N PHE A 68 7.16 4.76 -22.60
CA PHE A 68 7.08 3.54 -23.39
C PHE A 68 8.42 2.77 -23.48
N TRP A 69 9.53 3.48 -23.66
CA TRP A 69 10.86 2.85 -23.70
C TRP A 69 11.45 2.54 -22.32
N ALA A 70 11.10 3.30 -21.29
CA ALA A 70 11.62 3.09 -19.93
C ALA A 70 10.91 1.96 -19.16
N TYR A 71 9.61 1.76 -19.40
CA TYR A 71 8.79 0.85 -18.60
C TYR A 71 9.08 -0.65 -18.80
N PRO A 72 9.54 -1.16 -19.96
CA PRO A 72 9.94 -2.57 -20.09
C PRO A 72 10.99 -2.98 -19.04
N LEU A 73 11.97 -2.11 -18.78
CA LEU A 73 12.99 -2.34 -17.75
C LEU A 73 12.40 -2.28 -16.33
N VAL A 74 11.40 -1.44 -16.10
CA VAL A 74 10.68 -1.35 -14.81
C VAL A 74 9.93 -2.65 -14.53
N THR A 75 9.26 -3.22 -15.52
CA THR A 75 8.53 -4.49 -15.38
C THR A 75 9.47 -5.63 -15.02
N LEU A 76 10.58 -5.77 -15.74
CA LEU A 76 11.57 -6.81 -15.44
C LEU A 76 12.11 -6.66 -14.02
N LYS A 77 12.49 -5.43 -13.63
CA LYS A 77 12.95 -5.11 -12.27
C LYS A 77 11.90 -5.46 -11.21
N ALA A 78 10.63 -5.12 -11.44
CA ALA A 78 9.54 -5.43 -10.51
C ALA A 78 9.39 -6.94 -10.31
N ILE A 79 9.39 -7.71 -11.41
CA ILE A 79 9.33 -9.18 -11.36
C ILE A 79 10.51 -9.73 -10.56
N THR A 80 11.75 -9.34 -10.87
CA THR A 80 12.95 -9.79 -10.16
C THR A 80 12.86 -9.49 -8.66
N LEU A 81 12.42 -8.28 -8.29
CA LEU A 81 12.28 -7.89 -6.89
C LEU A 81 11.20 -8.71 -6.16
N ILE A 82 10.06 -9.00 -6.80
CA ILE A 82 9.01 -9.85 -6.22
C ILE A 82 9.55 -11.25 -5.92
N HIS A 83 10.26 -11.86 -6.88
CA HIS A 83 10.84 -13.19 -6.71
C HIS A 83 11.93 -13.20 -5.64
N TRP A 84 12.78 -12.17 -5.62
CA TRP A 84 13.79 -12.00 -4.58
C TRP A 84 13.19 -11.86 -3.18
N GLN A 85 12.11 -11.10 -3.04
CA GLN A 85 11.38 -10.99 -1.77
C GLN A 85 10.77 -12.33 -1.37
N ALA A 86 10.14 -13.07 -2.29
CA ALA A 86 9.60 -14.40 -2.02
C ALA A 86 10.69 -15.36 -1.51
N LEU A 87 11.86 -15.40 -2.16
CA LEU A 87 13.00 -16.21 -1.71
C LEU A 87 13.44 -15.83 -0.30
N LYS A 88 13.54 -14.54 0.02
CA LYS A 88 13.88 -14.08 1.38
C LYS A 88 12.85 -14.48 2.42
N ILE A 89 11.56 -14.43 2.10
CA ILE A 89 10.48 -14.86 3.00
C ILE A 89 10.64 -16.36 3.32
N VAL A 90 10.89 -17.18 2.31
CA VAL A 90 11.14 -18.62 2.46
C VAL A 90 12.40 -18.88 3.29
N ALA A 91 13.51 -18.21 2.96
CA ALA A 91 14.77 -18.37 3.68
C ALA A 91 14.68 -17.94 5.16
N LYS A 92 13.84 -16.94 5.48
CA LYS A 92 13.59 -16.49 6.86
C LYS A 92 12.52 -17.32 7.58
N GLY A 93 11.88 -18.29 6.93
CA GLY A 93 10.83 -19.11 7.52
C GLY A 93 9.64 -18.30 8.04
N ILE A 94 9.27 -17.20 7.37
CA ILE A 94 8.20 -16.33 7.85
C ILE A 94 6.88 -17.12 7.90
N LYS A 95 6.21 -17.08 9.05
CA LYS A 95 4.99 -17.84 9.31
C LYS A 95 3.81 -17.31 8.51
N TYR A 96 3.07 -18.24 7.92
CA TYR A 96 1.77 -17.97 7.30
C TYR A 96 0.68 -17.84 8.36
N ILE A 97 -0.14 -16.78 8.26
CA ILE A 97 -1.28 -16.48 9.12
C ILE A 97 -2.57 -16.79 8.35
N PRO A 98 -3.34 -17.81 8.76
CA PRO A 98 -4.57 -18.19 8.08
C PRO A 98 -5.63 -17.09 8.16
N LYS A 99 -6.55 -17.08 7.19
CA LYS A 99 -7.62 -16.09 7.14
C LYS A 99 -8.50 -16.23 8.41
N PRO A 100 -8.67 -15.16 9.20
CA PRO A 100 -9.50 -15.19 10.40
C PRO A 100 -10.98 -15.24 10.03
N LEU A 101 -11.82 -15.66 10.98
CA LEU A 101 -13.27 -15.59 10.84
C LEU A 101 -13.73 -14.15 10.54
N GLN A 102 -14.75 -14.05 9.69
CA GLN A 102 -15.33 -12.79 9.27
C GLN A 102 -15.91 -12.05 10.48
N LEU A 103 -15.66 -10.74 10.58
CA LEU A 103 -16.31 -9.91 11.61
C LEU A 103 -17.81 -9.81 11.30
N MET A 104 -18.66 -9.91 12.32
CA MET A 104 -20.12 -9.86 12.14
C MET A 104 -20.63 -8.49 11.67
N LYS A 105 -19.88 -7.42 11.96
CA LYS A 105 -20.24 -6.06 11.54
C LYS A 105 -19.82 -5.82 10.09
N LYS A 106 -20.76 -5.96 9.15
CA LYS A 106 -20.61 -5.47 7.77
C LYS A 106 -20.70 -3.95 7.77
N ILE A 107 -19.57 -3.27 7.59
CA ILE A 107 -19.55 -1.81 7.35
C ILE A 107 -19.68 -1.63 5.84
N THR A 108 -20.91 -1.59 5.34
CA THR A 108 -21.22 -1.18 3.96
C THR A 108 -22.04 0.10 4.07
N THR A 109 -21.36 1.21 4.35
CA THR A 109 -22.02 2.53 4.32
C THR A 109 -22.13 2.95 2.86
N THR A 110 -23.19 2.53 2.19
CA THR A 110 -23.67 3.22 0.99
C THR A 110 -24.49 4.39 1.50
N GLY A 111 -23.83 5.53 1.76
CA GLY A 111 -24.54 6.76 2.05
C GLY A 111 -25.14 7.28 0.75
N ASP A 112 -26.46 7.29 0.65
CA ASP A 112 -27.21 7.91 -0.45
C ASP A 112 -26.77 9.37 -0.64
N LEU A 113 -26.05 9.63 -1.74
CA LEU A 113 -25.77 10.98 -2.22
C LEU A 113 -26.96 11.49 -3.06
N THR A 114 -28.15 11.58 -2.46
CA THR A 114 -29.29 12.30 -3.05
C THR A 114 -30.06 13.07 -1.98
N ASN A 115 -29.52 14.24 -1.59
CA ASN A 115 -30.34 15.42 -1.28
C ASN A 115 -29.46 16.65 -1.05
N SER A 116 -29.37 17.51 -2.05
CA SER A 116 -29.31 18.98 -1.94
C SER A 116 -29.65 19.58 -3.29
#